data_AF-A0A3M4A9F7-F1
#
_entry.id   AF-A0A3M4A9F7-F1
#
_cell.length_a   1.000
_cell.length_b   1.000
_cell.length_c   1.000
_cell.angle_alpha   90.00
_cell.angle_beta   90.00
_cell.angle_gamma   90.00
#
_symmetry.space_group_name_H-M   'P 1'
#
loop_
_entity.id
_entity.type
_entity.pdbx_description
1 polymer ?
#
loop_
_entity_poly.entity_id
_entity_poly.type
_entity_poly.pdbx_seq_one_letter_code
_entity_poly.pdbx_strand_id
1 'polypeptide(L)'
;MVFLDGNPDRPLIMGSLYNSQNTPPWSLPANKTQSGFLTRSMKGHGGTANFFRFEDKAGAEQVIMHAERNMDTEIEFDETHKVGNNRLMTIDGMQTEIIKKDAVMNVQEGSLTIQVDNQFIQVNAKQHIILQVGESSITLTPDGIEIKGNAITTVSKGTTQITGAPVRVND
;
A
#
# COMPACT_ATOMS: atom_id res chain seq x y z
N MET A 1 34.49 28.96 -5.16
CA MET A 1 35.77 28.27 -5.45
C MET A 1 36.75 28.70 -4.39
N VAL A 2 37.35 27.76 -3.70
CA VAL A 2 38.44 28.03 -2.76
C VAL A 2 39.71 27.41 -3.32
N PHE A 3 40.86 27.85 -2.83
CA PHE A 3 42.17 27.38 -3.27
C PHE A 3 42.90 26.80 -2.07
N LEU A 4 43.38 25.56 -2.17
CA LEU A 4 44.09 24.91 -1.06
C LEU A 4 45.35 25.71 -0.72
N ASP A 5 45.48 26.12 0.54
CA ASP A 5 46.56 27.00 1.04
C ASP A 5 46.69 28.33 0.26
N GLY A 6 45.61 28.77 -0.40
CA GLY A 6 45.63 29.94 -1.28
C GLY A 6 46.34 29.71 -2.62
N ASN A 7 46.72 28.47 -2.95
CA ASN A 7 47.39 28.14 -4.21
C ASN A 7 46.39 28.13 -5.39
N PRO A 8 46.49 29.07 -6.35
CA PRO A 8 45.57 29.16 -7.49
C PRO A 8 45.57 27.93 -8.39
N ASP A 9 46.64 27.13 -8.37
CA ASP A 9 46.76 25.87 -9.12
C ASP A 9 46.09 24.68 -8.42
N ARG A 10 45.50 24.89 -7.23
CA ARG A 10 44.82 23.86 -6.43
C ARG A 10 43.37 24.25 -6.13
N PRO A 11 42.51 24.33 -7.16
CA PRO A 11 41.13 24.73 -6.97
C PRO A 11 40.28 23.64 -6.30
N LEU A 12 39.32 24.07 -5.47
CA LEU A 12 38.31 23.23 -4.82
C LEU A 12 36.93 23.89 -4.89
N ILE A 13 35.92 23.11 -5.26
CA ILE A 13 34.52 23.53 -5.24
C ILE A 13 33.93 23.15 -3.88
N MET A 14 33.49 24.15 -3.11
CA MET A 14 32.94 23.97 -1.75
C MET A 14 31.43 24.23 -1.65
N GLY A 15 30.80 24.68 -2.73
CA GLY A 15 29.38 25.03 -2.69
C GLY A 15 28.83 25.36 -4.07
N SER A 16 27.52 25.29 -4.16
CA SER A 16 26.72 25.72 -5.31
C SER A 16 25.69 26.75 -4.84
N LEU A 17 25.39 27.73 -5.67
CA LEU A 17 24.43 28.79 -5.38
C LEU A 17 23.40 28.85 -6.50
N TYR A 18 22.15 29.07 -6.12
CA TYR A 18 21.10 29.44 -7.07
C TYR A 18 21.34 30.86 -7.60
N ASN A 19 20.87 31.11 -8.82
CA ASN A 19 20.93 32.41 -9.48
C ASN A 19 19.72 32.59 -10.41
N SER A 20 19.70 33.64 -11.23
CA SER A 20 18.56 33.94 -12.12
C SER A 20 18.32 32.90 -13.21
N GLN A 21 19.33 32.11 -13.59
CA GLN A 21 19.22 31.03 -14.59
C GLN A 21 18.99 29.66 -13.92
N ASN A 22 19.65 29.42 -12.79
CA ASN A 22 19.47 28.24 -11.96
C ASN A 22 18.67 28.64 -10.72
N THR A 23 17.36 28.75 -10.86
CA THR A 23 16.48 29.17 -9.78
C THR A 23 16.33 28.08 -8.71
N PRO A 24 15.97 28.45 -7.46
CA PRO A 24 15.65 27.47 -6.43
C PRO A 24 14.52 26.51 -6.87
N PRO A 25 14.53 25.25 -6.39
CA PRO A 25 13.56 24.22 -6.79
C PRO A 25 12.12 24.58 -6.43
N TRP A 26 11.91 25.34 -5.36
CA TRP A 26 10.60 25.86 -4.97
C TRP A 26 10.59 27.38 -5.11
N SER A 27 9.50 27.92 -5.66
CA SER A 27 9.40 29.36 -5.91
C SER A 27 9.40 30.15 -4.61
N LEU A 28 10.29 31.14 -4.52
CA LEU A 28 10.42 32.03 -3.38
C LEU A 28 9.82 33.41 -3.69
N PRO A 29 9.25 34.11 -2.69
CA PRO A 29 9.17 33.74 -1.27
C PRO A 29 7.96 32.87 -0.89
N ALA A 30 7.11 32.51 -1.86
CA ALA A 30 5.84 31.82 -1.60
C ALA A 30 6.01 30.49 -0.85
N ASN A 31 7.04 29.70 -1.20
CA ASN A 31 7.32 28.39 -0.60
C ASN A 31 8.50 28.43 0.39
N LYS A 32 8.65 29.52 1.14
CA LYS A 32 9.76 29.69 2.10
C LYS A 32 9.77 28.67 3.25
N THR A 33 8.67 27.96 3.46
CA THR A 33 8.49 26.89 4.46
C THR A 33 8.75 25.49 3.89
N GLN A 34 9.11 25.39 2.60
CA GLN A 34 9.47 24.11 1.99
C GLN A 34 10.98 23.89 2.01
N SER A 35 11.37 22.65 2.30
CA SER A 35 12.77 22.21 2.30
C SER A 35 12.89 20.79 1.75
N GLY A 36 14.10 20.37 1.35
CA GLY A 36 14.34 19.00 0.85
C GLY A 36 15.36 18.88 -0.28
N PHE A 37 15.24 17.80 -1.05
CA PHE A 37 16.11 17.45 -2.16
C PHE A 37 15.30 17.25 -3.44
N LEU A 38 15.77 17.82 -4.55
CA LEU A 38 15.22 17.60 -5.88
C LEU A 38 16.34 17.24 -6.84
N THR A 39 16.20 16.11 -7.53
CA THR A 39 17.09 15.67 -8.60
C THR A 39 16.37 15.72 -9.94
N ARG A 40 17.12 15.80 -11.04
CA ARG A 40 16.57 15.77 -12.40
C ARG A 40 17.18 14.62 -13.17
N SER A 41 16.36 13.96 -13.98
CA SER A 41 16.85 12.97 -14.94
C SER A 41 17.88 13.60 -15.89
N MET A 42 19.00 12.92 -16.11
CA MET A 42 20.03 13.40 -17.05
C MET A 42 19.43 13.46 -18.46
N LYS A 43 19.56 14.62 -19.13
CA LYS A 43 18.91 14.92 -20.42
C LYS A 43 17.37 14.90 -20.38
N GLY A 44 16.76 14.88 -19.19
CA GLY A 44 15.33 15.02 -19.01
C GLY A 44 14.85 16.46 -19.16
N HIS A 45 13.54 16.67 -19.09
CA HIS A 45 12.94 18.01 -19.04
C HIS A 45 12.55 18.37 -17.60
N GLY A 46 12.02 19.58 -17.39
CA GLY A 46 11.70 20.09 -16.04
C GLY A 46 10.68 19.25 -15.24
N GLY A 47 9.99 18.31 -15.90
CA GLY A 47 9.00 17.43 -15.27
C GLY A 47 9.54 16.07 -14.84
N THR A 48 10.74 15.67 -15.27
CA THR A 48 11.31 14.35 -14.95
C THR A 48 12.26 14.48 -13.76
N ALA A 49 11.76 14.19 -12.55
CA ALA A 49 12.49 14.49 -11.31
C ALA A 49 12.18 13.49 -10.20
N ASN A 50 13.16 13.24 -9.31
CA ASN A 50 12.89 12.59 -8.02
C ASN A 50 13.01 13.66 -6.93
N PHE A 51 12.12 13.65 -5.95
CA PHE A 51 12.21 14.60 -4.84
C PHE A 51 11.75 14.03 -3.51
N PHE A 52 12.35 14.55 -2.44
CA PHE A 52 11.92 14.34 -1.07
C PHE A 52 11.80 15.72 -0.43
N ARG A 53 10.59 16.10 -0.04
CA ARG A 53 10.26 17.47 0.41
C ARG A 53 9.47 17.46 1.71
N PHE A 54 9.82 18.40 2.57
CA PHE A 54 9.11 18.78 3.78
C PHE A 54 8.42 20.13 3.59
N GLU A 55 7.20 20.26 4.09
CA GLU A 55 6.44 21.50 4.22
C GLU A 55 6.22 21.77 5.71
N ASP A 56 6.75 22.90 6.20
CA ASP A 56 6.70 23.29 7.61
C ASP A 56 5.67 24.40 7.88
N LYS A 57 4.75 24.65 6.94
CA LYS A 57 3.63 25.57 7.16
C LYS A 57 2.66 24.99 8.19
N ALA A 58 2.56 25.67 9.33
CA ALA A 58 1.69 25.28 10.44
C ALA A 58 0.24 24.97 9.99
N GLY A 59 -0.26 23.79 10.34
CA GLY A 59 -1.59 23.29 9.98
C GLY A 59 -1.73 22.79 8.54
N ALA A 60 -0.64 22.78 7.78
CA ALA A 60 -0.55 22.26 6.42
C ALA A 60 0.75 21.47 6.20
N GLU A 61 1.30 20.90 7.28
CA GLU A 61 2.55 20.16 7.26
C GLU A 61 2.44 18.93 6.35
N GLN A 62 3.49 18.68 5.58
CA GLN A 62 3.53 17.56 4.65
C GLN A 62 4.94 17.05 4.46
N VAL A 63 5.05 15.73 4.33
CA VAL A 63 6.23 15.08 3.74
C VAL A 63 5.79 14.38 2.47
N ILE A 64 6.55 14.57 1.38
CA ILE A 64 6.33 13.87 0.12
C ILE A 64 7.64 13.26 -0.37
N MET A 65 7.56 11.98 -0.74
CA MET A 65 8.61 11.27 -1.47
C MET A 65 8.06 10.92 -2.85
N HIS A 66 8.75 11.36 -3.89
CA HIS A 66 8.37 11.15 -5.27
C HIS A 66 9.53 10.50 -6.02
N ALA A 67 9.23 9.36 -6.65
CA ALA A 67 10.11 8.66 -7.56
C ALA A 67 9.55 8.77 -8.98
N GLU A 68 10.38 9.25 -9.91
CA GLU A 68 10.03 9.42 -11.33
C GLU A 68 9.72 8.08 -12.01
N ARG A 69 10.36 7.00 -11.55
CA ARG A 69 10.28 5.69 -12.19
C ARG A 69 9.98 4.58 -11.18
N ASN A 70 11.02 3.97 -10.61
CA ASN A 70 10.88 2.90 -9.64
C ASN A 70 11.21 3.45 -8.24
N MET A 71 10.47 3.00 -7.24
CA MET A 71 10.81 3.19 -5.83
C MET A 71 10.94 1.80 -5.20
N ASP A 72 12.16 1.45 -4.79
CA ASP A 72 12.44 0.24 -4.04
C ASP A 72 12.61 0.61 -2.56
N THR A 73 12.06 -0.20 -1.66
CA THR A 73 12.17 0.00 -0.21
C THR A 73 12.55 -1.33 0.43
N GLU A 74 13.63 -1.34 1.20
CA GLU A 74 14.20 -2.53 1.84
C GLU A 74 14.37 -2.26 3.33
N ILE A 75 13.84 -3.16 4.17
CA ILE A 75 13.93 -3.11 5.63
C ILE A 75 14.45 -4.47 6.10
N GLU A 76 15.63 -4.48 6.71
CA GLU A 76 16.34 -5.71 7.12
C GLU A 76 15.79 -6.35 8.39
N PHE A 77 14.92 -5.66 9.11
CA PHE A 77 14.40 -6.11 10.39
C PHE A 77 12.92 -5.71 10.53
N ASP A 78 12.60 -4.81 11.45
CA ASP A 78 11.23 -4.42 11.75
C ASP A 78 10.83 -3.12 11.03
N GLU A 79 9.70 -3.14 10.33
CA GLU A 79 9.01 -1.93 9.86
C GLU A 79 7.78 -1.68 10.76
N THR A 80 7.57 -0.42 11.17
CA THR A 80 6.33 0.01 11.82
C THR A 80 5.73 1.18 11.07
N HIS A 81 4.46 1.05 10.68
CA HIS A 81 3.73 2.10 9.98
C HIS A 81 2.44 2.45 10.73
N LYS A 82 2.37 3.68 11.26
CA LYS A 82 1.20 4.20 11.97
C LYS A 82 0.65 5.43 11.25
N VAL A 83 -0.64 5.39 10.91
CA VAL A 83 -1.37 6.52 10.32
C VAL A 83 -2.42 6.99 11.34
N GLY A 84 -2.38 8.28 11.71
CA GLY A 84 -3.26 8.83 12.75
C GLY A 84 -4.69 9.15 12.30
N ASN A 85 -4.93 9.16 10.98
CA ASN A 85 -6.24 9.41 10.38
C ASN A 85 -6.42 8.44 9.20
N ASN A 86 -6.53 8.93 7.95
CA ASN A 86 -6.83 8.10 6.79
C ASN A 86 -5.59 7.67 6.01
N ARG A 87 -5.58 6.43 5.50
CA ARG A 87 -4.64 5.92 4.48
C ARG A 87 -5.39 5.64 3.18
N LEU A 88 -4.93 6.22 2.08
CA LEU A 88 -5.37 5.88 0.72
C LEU A 88 -4.20 5.22 -0.01
N MET A 89 -4.47 4.10 -0.70
CA MET A 89 -3.50 3.40 -1.53
C MET A 89 -4.16 3.09 -2.88
N THR A 90 -3.52 3.52 -3.97
CA THR A 90 -3.99 3.30 -5.34
C THR A 90 -2.88 2.63 -6.14
N ILE A 91 -3.22 1.52 -6.78
CA ILE A 91 -2.32 0.72 -7.62
C ILE A 91 -3.02 0.52 -8.95
N ASP A 92 -2.51 1.16 -10.00
CA ASP A 92 -3.08 1.02 -11.35
C ASP A 92 -2.68 -0.31 -12.01
N GLY A 93 -1.56 -0.88 -11.56
CA GLY A 93 -1.03 -2.16 -12.01
C GLY A 93 -1.39 -3.32 -11.08
N MET A 94 -0.41 -4.18 -10.83
CA MET A 94 -0.56 -5.36 -9.99
C MET A 94 0.00 -5.12 -8.58
N GLN A 95 -0.73 -5.56 -7.56
CA GLN A 95 -0.22 -5.69 -6.19
C GLN A 95 -0.04 -7.19 -5.87
N THR A 96 1.16 -7.54 -5.39
CA THR A 96 1.47 -8.87 -4.88
C THR A 96 2.04 -8.72 -3.48
N GLU A 97 1.51 -9.48 -2.53
CA GLU A 97 1.96 -9.50 -1.14
C GLU A 97 2.28 -10.95 -0.74
N ILE A 98 3.46 -11.18 -0.19
CA ILE A 98 3.92 -12.52 0.23
C ILE A 98 4.32 -12.45 1.70
N ILE A 99 3.47 -13.02 2.55
CA ILE A 99 3.69 -13.10 4.00
C ILE A 99 4.04 -14.54 4.35
N LYS A 100 5.22 -14.76 4.96
CA LYS A 100 5.74 -16.11 5.25
C LYS A 100 5.15 -16.75 6.51
N LYS A 101 4.64 -15.92 7.42
CA LYS A 101 4.03 -16.34 8.68
C LYS A 101 2.59 -15.83 8.72
N ASP A 102 2.15 -15.34 9.87
CA ASP A 102 0.78 -14.94 10.10
C ASP A 102 0.50 -13.56 9.51
N ALA A 103 -0.70 -13.41 8.96
CA ALA A 103 -1.27 -12.16 8.50
C ALA A 103 -2.61 -11.95 9.23
N VAL A 104 -2.79 -10.80 9.87
CA VAL A 104 -4.01 -10.47 10.61
C VAL A 104 -4.55 -9.14 10.12
N MET A 105 -5.80 -9.14 9.66
CA MET A 105 -6.56 -7.93 9.34
C MET A 105 -7.73 -7.82 10.32
N ASN A 106 -7.78 -6.74 11.10
CA ASN A 106 -8.84 -6.49 12.07
C ASN A 106 -9.49 -5.13 11.82
N VAL A 107 -10.75 -5.13 11.40
CA VAL A 107 -11.58 -3.93 11.24
C VAL A 107 -12.52 -3.85 12.44
N GLN A 108 -12.19 -2.99 13.39
CA GLN A 108 -12.89 -2.89 14.67
C GLN A 108 -14.23 -2.16 14.56
N GLU A 109 -14.31 -1.19 13.66
CA GLU A 109 -15.50 -0.37 13.42
C GLU A 109 -15.81 -0.34 11.93
N GLY A 110 -17.09 -0.34 11.57
CA GLY A 110 -17.54 -0.28 10.18
C GLY A 110 -17.58 -1.65 9.48
N SER A 111 -17.17 -1.68 8.21
CA SER A 111 -17.31 -2.84 7.34
C SER A 111 -16.05 -3.12 6.52
N LEU A 112 -15.77 -4.40 6.27
CA LEU A 112 -14.80 -4.84 5.27
C LEU A 112 -15.54 -5.24 3.99
N THR A 113 -15.17 -4.64 2.86
CA THR A 113 -15.72 -4.98 1.54
C THR A 113 -14.62 -5.52 0.64
N ILE A 114 -14.87 -6.69 0.04
CA ILE A 114 -14.01 -7.29 -0.97
C ILE A 114 -14.83 -7.37 -2.25
N GLN A 115 -14.41 -6.65 -3.30
CA GLN A 115 -15.10 -6.59 -4.58
C GLN A 115 -14.14 -6.93 -5.71
N VAL A 116 -14.58 -7.78 -6.64
CA VAL A 116 -13.89 -8.12 -7.87
C VAL A 116 -14.92 -8.07 -9.01
N ASP A 117 -14.77 -7.14 -9.94
CA ASP A 117 -15.79 -6.89 -10.97
C ASP A 117 -15.78 -7.90 -12.13
N ASN A 118 -14.66 -8.60 -12.35
CA ASN A 118 -14.48 -9.39 -13.58
C ASN A 118 -14.17 -10.87 -13.34
N GLN A 119 -13.11 -11.17 -12.60
CA GLN A 119 -12.57 -12.54 -12.51
C GLN A 119 -13.14 -13.30 -11.32
N PHE A 120 -12.33 -13.56 -10.29
CA PHE A 120 -12.72 -14.40 -9.16
C PHE A 120 -12.03 -13.95 -7.87
N ILE A 121 -12.62 -14.37 -6.75
CA ILE A 121 -11.96 -14.43 -5.45
C ILE A 121 -11.64 -15.89 -5.20
N GLN A 122 -10.38 -16.22 -4.95
CA GLN A 122 -9.95 -17.57 -4.63
C GLN A 122 -9.37 -17.60 -3.22
N VAL A 123 -9.89 -18.51 -2.40
CA VAL A 123 -9.42 -18.76 -1.03
C VAL A 123 -9.07 -20.24 -0.94
N ASN A 124 -7.80 -20.54 -0.69
CA ASN A 124 -7.33 -21.90 -0.50
C ASN A 124 -6.71 -22.02 0.89
N ALA A 125 -7.03 -23.09 1.61
CA ALA A 125 -6.40 -23.44 2.87
C ALA A 125 -6.19 -24.94 2.95
N LYS A 126 -5.13 -25.38 3.63
CA LYS A 126 -4.84 -26.81 3.81
C LYS A 126 -5.69 -27.45 4.92
N GLN A 127 -6.08 -26.67 5.92
CA GLN A 127 -6.76 -27.18 7.11
C GLN A 127 -8.25 -26.84 7.13
N HIS A 128 -8.60 -25.56 7.04
CA HIS A 128 -10.00 -25.14 7.02
C HIS A 128 -10.17 -23.72 6.47
N ILE A 129 -11.39 -23.41 6.02
CA ILE A 129 -11.89 -22.06 5.76
C ILE A 129 -13.18 -21.91 6.59
N ILE A 130 -13.28 -20.85 7.39
CA ILE A 130 -14.43 -20.59 8.26
C ILE A 130 -15.04 -19.23 7.90
N LEU A 131 -16.35 -19.20 7.66
CA LEU A 131 -17.16 -17.99 7.57
C LEU A 131 -18.15 -18.00 8.73
N GLN A 132 -18.01 -17.08 9.69
CA GLN A 132 -18.74 -17.12 10.96
C GLN A 132 -19.45 -15.80 11.26
N VAL A 133 -20.69 -15.88 11.76
CA VAL A 133 -21.44 -14.76 12.35
C VAL A 133 -22.18 -15.25 13.60
N GLY A 134 -21.75 -14.85 14.79
CA GLY A 134 -22.33 -15.36 16.04
C GLY A 134 -22.20 -16.87 16.11
N GLU A 135 -23.32 -17.60 16.22
CA GLU A 135 -23.38 -19.07 16.20
C GLU A 135 -23.53 -19.68 14.79
N SER A 136 -23.83 -18.87 13.77
CA SER A 136 -24.01 -19.34 12.38
C SER A 136 -22.69 -19.43 11.63
N SER A 137 -22.45 -20.54 10.93
CA SER A 137 -21.16 -20.82 10.29
C SER A 137 -21.26 -21.55 8.96
N ILE A 138 -20.24 -21.36 8.13
CA ILE A 138 -19.88 -22.27 7.05
C ILE A 138 -18.41 -22.65 7.26
N THR A 139 -18.13 -23.93 7.47
CA THR A 139 -16.79 -24.47 7.70
C THR A 139 -16.45 -25.45 6.60
N LEU A 140 -15.40 -25.17 5.83
CA LEU A 140 -14.83 -26.07 4.83
C LEU A 140 -13.60 -26.73 5.43
N THR A 141 -13.48 -28.04 5.31
CA THR A 141 -12.30 -28.84 5.67
C THR A 141 -11.95 -29.78 4.53
N PRO A 142 -10.78 -30.46 4.55
CA PRO A 142 -10.48 -31.52 3.60
C PRO A 142 -11.51 -32.66 3.55
N ASP A 143 -12.23 -32.88 4.65
CA ASP A 143 -13.18 -34.00 4.80
C ASP A 143 -14.61 -33.63 4.39
N GLY A 144 -14.95 -32.34 4.31
CA GLY A 144 -16.29 -31.91 3.92
C GLY A 144 -16.62 -30.45 4.21
N ILE A 145 -17.91 -30.14 4.14
CA ILE A 145 -18.48 -28.81 4.39
C ILE A 145 -19.56 -28.93 5.46
N GLU A 146 -19.45 -28.13 6.52
CA GLU A 146 -20.44 -28.01 7.56
C GLU A 146 -21.13 -26.64 7.48
N ILE A 147 -22.46 -26.61 7.52
CA ILE A 147 -23.27 -25.39 7.55
C ILE A 147 -24.12 -25.41 8.82
N LYS A 148 -23.94 -24.43 9.70
CA LYS A 148 -24.67 -24.31 10.98
C LYS A 148 -25.44 -22.99 11.04
N GLY A 149 -26.62 -23.03 11.63
CA GLY A 149 -27.44 -21.85 11.91
C GLY A 149 -28.82 -22.22 12.45
N ASN A 150 -29.51 -21.27 13.07
CA ASN A 150 -30.86 -21.47 13.62
C ASN A 150 -31.88 -21.87 12.54
N ALA A 151 -31.75 -21.31 11.34
CA ALA A 151 -32.52 -21.69 10.18
C ALA A 151 -31.61 -21.70 8.95
N ILE A 152 -31.74 -22.73 8.12
CA ILE A 152 -31.05 -22.84 6.83
C ILE A 152 -32.14 -22.91 5.76
N THR A 153 -32.20 -21.90 4.90
CA THR A 153 -33.19 -21.83 3.82
C THR A 153 -32.49 -21.91 2.47
N THR A 154 -32.88 -22.87 1.65
CA THR A 154 -32.40 -23.00 0.27
C THR A 154 -33.55 -22.69 -0.68
N VAL A 155 -33.40 -21.64 -1.48
CA VAL A 155 -34.36 -21.24 -2.52
C VAL A 155 -33.69 -21.37 -3.88
N SER A 156 -34.31 -22.11 -4.81
CA SER A 156 -33.85 -22.23 -6.19
C SER A 156 -34.97 -21.87 -7.15
N LYS A 157 -34.65 -21.09 -8.21
CA LYS A 157 -35.57 -20.82 -9.33
C LYS A 157 -35.61 -21.99 -10.33
N GLY A 158 -34.62 -22.87 -10.29
CA GLY A 158 -34.55 -24.08 -11.08
C GLY A 158 -34.67 -25.32 -10.19
N THR A 159 -33.77 -26.28 -10.36
CA THR A 159 -33.73 -27.51 -9.57
C THR A 159 -32.66 -27.43 -8.48
N THR A 160 -32.95 -27.95 -7.30
CA THR A 160 -31.94 -28.26 -6.27
C THR A 160 -31.73 -29.78 -6.26
N GLN A 161 -30.49 -30.25 -6.37
CA GLN A 161 -30.16 -31.69 -6.33
C GLN A 161 -29.17 -31.98 -5.20
N ILE A 162 -29.40 -33.06 -4.46
CA ILE A 162 -28.49 -33.61 -3.45
C ILE A 162 -28.22 -35.05 -3.82
N THR A 163 -26.95 -35.41 -3.99
CA THR A 163 -26.51 -36.74 -4.40
C THR A 163 -25.34 -37.18 -3.54
N GLY A 164 -25.19 -38.49 -3.34
CA GLY A 164 -24.14 -39.08 -2.53
C GLY A 164 -24.47 -40.51 -2.15
N ALA A 165 -23.63 -41.11 -1.29
CA ALA A 165 -24.01 -42.30 -0.52
C ALA A 165 -25.17 -41.93 0.46
N PRO A 166 -25.61 -42.77 1.42
CA PRO A 166 -26.94 -42.58 2.03
C PRO A 166 -27.17 -41.15 2.55
N VAL A 167 -28.17 -40.47 1.98
CA VAL A 167 -28.62 -39.13 2.39
C VAL A 167 -29.60 -39.31 3.54
N ARG A 168 -29.26 -38.74 4.69
CA ARG A 168 -30.05 -38.82 5.91
C ARG A 168 -30.77 -37.52 6.17
N VAL A 169 -32.06 -37.60 6.50
CA VAL A 169 -32.90 -36.44 6.78
C VAL A 169 -33.66 -36.72 8.07
N ASN A 170 -33.34 -35.97 9.13
CA ASN A 170 -33.87 -36.15 10.48
C ASN A 170 -33.50 -37.51 11.14
N ASP A 171 -32.30 -38.02 10.88
CA ASP A 171 -31.76 -39.22 11.55
C ASP A 171 -31.09 -38.90 12.88
#